data_AF-A0A951JFG4-F1
#
_entry.id   AF-A0A951JFG4-F1
#
_cell.length_a   1.000
_cell.length_b   1.000
_cell.length_c   1.000
_cell.angle_alpha   90.00
_cell.angle_beta   90.00
_cell.angle_gamma   90.00
#
_symmetry.space_group_name_H-M   'P 1'
#
loop_
_entity.id
_entity.type
_entity.pdbx_description
1 polymer ?
#
loop_
_entity_poly.entity_id
_entity_poly.type
_entity_poly.pdbx_seq_one_letter_code
_entity_poly.pdbx_strand_id
1 'polypeptide(L)'
;MNLLLMSSSRSATTDFLEANTDELADILRGVKRALFIPYAVIGEVRESGMGFVHERVKQFGVDLENIDAAVDAVEAVNRADAILVSGGNTFCLLKELYDGNLVEPIRNR
;
A
#
# COMPACT_ATOMS: atom_id res chain seq x y z
N MET A 1 2.84 3.24 16.57
CA MET A 1 2.34 3.71 15.26
C MET A 1 3.50 4.33 14.49
N ASN A 2 3.88 3.74 13.35
CA ASN A 2 4.96 4.21 12.47
C ASN A 2 4.33 4.50 11.09
N LEU A 3 4.29 5.76 10.66
CA LEU A 3 3.51 6.20 9.49
C LEU A 3 4.35 7.11 8.59
N LEU A 4 4.24 6.87 7.28
CA LEU A 4 4.74 7.75 6.23
C LEU A 4 3.53 8.21 5.41
N LEU A 5 3.19 9.51 5.52
CA LEU A 5 2.07 10.11 4.81
C LEU A 5 2.61 11.01 3.70
N MET A 6 2.48 10.54 2.47
CA MET A 6 3.01 11.23 1.30
C MET A 6 1.95 12.10 0.63
N SER A 7 2.30 13.34 0.31
CA SER A 7 1.41 14.27 -0.41
C SER A 7 1.14 13.81 -1.86
N SER A 8 2.14 13.21 -2.50
CA SER A 8 2.04 12.68 -3.86
C SER A 8 3.00 11.52 -4.07
N SER A 9 2.69 10.66 -5.05
CA SER A 9 3.59 9.57 -5.44
C SER A 9 4.73 10.01 -6.36
N ARG A 10 4.71 11.26 -6.84
CA ARG A 10 5.72 11.86 -7.70
C ARG A 10 5.94 13.33 -7.32
N SER A 11 7.18 13.78 -7.37
CA SER A 11 7.53 15.20 -7.44
C SER A 11 7.82 15.56 -8.90
N ALA A 12 7.72 16.85 -9.26
CA ALA A 12 7.69 17.33 -10.65
C ALA A 12 8.76 16.72 -11.58
N THR A 13 9.94 16.40 -11.04
CA THR A 13 11.08 15.88 -11.80
C THR A 13 11.50 14.45 -11.43
N THR A 14 10.76 13.78 -10.54
CA THR A 14 11.16 12.46 -10.00
C THR A 14 10.26 11.35 -10.54
N ASP A 15 10.84 10.17 -10.66
CA ASP A 15 10.10 8.96 -10.93
C ASP A 15 9.19 8.56 -9.76
N PHE A 16 8.35 7.55 -10.00
CA PHE A 16 7.37 7.06 -9.03
C PHE A 16 8.03 6.64 -7.71
N LEU A 17 7.60 7.25 -6.61
CA LEU A 17 8.10 7.05 -5.24
C LEU A 17 9.61 7.29 -5.07
N GLU A 18 10.24 8.00 -6.01
CA GLU A 18 11.67 8.30 -5.94
C GLU A 18 11.96 9.45 -4.96
N ALA A 19 11.11 10.47 -4.94
CA ALA A 19 11.30 11.64 -4.08
C ALA A 19 11.32 11.34 -2.57
N ASN A 20 10.86 10.15 -2.15
CA ASN A 20 10.78 9.74 -0.74
C ASN A 20 11.54 8.42 -0.49
N THR A 21 12.61 8.18 -1.26
CA THR A 21 13.38 6.92 -1.19
C THR A 21 13.90 6.64 0.21
N ASP A 22 14.45 7.65 0.87
CA ASP A 22 15.11 7.49 2.17
C ASP A 22 14.08 7.23 3.28
N GLU A 23 12.94 7.92 3.23
CA GLU A 23 11.82 7.70 4.14
C GLU A 23 11.20 6.31 3.93
N LEU A 24 11.09 5.86 2.67
CA LEU A 24 10.63 4.50 2.36
C LEU A 24 11.62 3.45 2.87
N ALA A 25 12.92 3.67 2.71
CA ALA A 25 13.95 2.75 3.22
C ALA A 25 13.92 2.66 4.75
N ASP A 26 13.68 3.78 5.44
CA ASP A 26 13.61 3.82 6.90
C ASP A 26 12.34 3.14 7.42
N ILE A 27 11.16 3.47 6.86
CA ILE A 27 9.90 2.90 7.34
C ILE A 27 9.75 1.41 6.99
N LEU A 28 10.35 0.96 5.89
CA LEU A 28 10.36 -0.46 5.49
C LEU A 28 11.51 -1.25 6.13
N ARG A 29 12.35 -0.63 6.97
CA ARG A 29 13.46 -1.33 7.61
C ARG A 29 12.95 -2.48 8.47
N GLY A 30 13.37 -3.71 8.13
CA GLY A 30 12.99 -4.92 8.85
C GLY A 30 11.63 -5.50 8.48
N VAL A 31 10.86 -4.82 7.61
CA VAL A 31 9.62 -5.36 7.02
C VAL A 31 10.00 -6.50 6.09
N LYS A 32 9.28 -7.62 6.16
CA LYS A 32 9.44 -8.74 5.21
C LYS A 32 8.24 -8.90 4.31
N ARG A 33 7.04 -8.74 4.86
CA ARG A 33 5.78 -8.85 4.13
C ARG A 33 4.99 -7.57 4.28
N ALA A 34 4.66 -6.93 3.17
CA ALA A 34 3.78 -5.80 3.15
C ALA A 34 2.50 -6.13 2.37
N LEU A 35 1.38 -5.60 2.83
CA LEU A 35 0.10 -5.74 2.14
C LEU A 35 -0.22 -4.44 1.40
N PHE A 36 -0.50 -4.55 0.11
CA PHE A 36 -0.95 -3.43 -0.71
C PHE A 36 -2.47 -3.37 -0.79
N ILE A 37 -3.02 -2.18 -0.55
CA ILE A 37 -4.45 -1.86 -0.66
C ILE A 37 -4.64 -0.88 -1.83
N PRO A 38 -5.07 -1.37 -3.01
CA PRO A 38 -5.18 -0.56 -4.23
C PRO A 38 -6.54 0.13 -4.40
N TYR A 39 -7.37 0.18 -3.36
CA TYR A 39 -8.80 0.55 -3.45
C TYR A 39 -9.07 1.99 -3.88
N ALA A 40 -8.05 2.86 -3.87
CA ALA A 40 -8.18 4.21 -4.41
C ALA A 40 -8.09 4.25 -5.94
N VAL A 41 -7.61 3.18 -6.58
CA VAL A 41 -7.39 3.07 -8.02
C VAL A 41 -8.58 2.34 -8.66
N ILE A 42 -9.19 2.96 -9.67
CA ILE A 42 -10.41 2.47 -10.31
C ILE A 42 -10.07 1.90 -11.70
N GLY A 43 -10.67 0.77 -12.06
CA GLY A 43 -10.59 0.17 -13.40
C GLY A 43 -9.28 -0.57 -13.69
N GLU A 44 -8.92 -0.70 -14.97
CA GLU A 44 -7.75 -1.45 -15.47
C GLU A 44 -6.41 -0.95 -14.89
N VAL A 45 -6.38 0.27 -14.37
CA VAL A 45 -5.22 0.88 -13.72
C VAL A 45 -4.90 0.20 -12.38
N ARG A 46 -5.88 -0.47 -11.74
CA ARG A 46 -5.69 -1.14 -10.44
C ARG A 46 -4.67 -2.27 -10.52
N GLU A 47 -4.75 -3.11 -11.54
CA GLU A 47 -3.77 -4.19 -11.78
C GLU A 47 -2.42 -3.63 -12.23
N SER A 48 -2.42 -2.68 -13.16
CA SER A 48 -1.20 -2.07 -13.69
C SER A 48 -0.41 -1.28 -12.62
N GLY A 49 -1.13 -0.61 -11.72
CA GLY A 49 -0.55 0.18 -10.62
C GLY A 49 0.21 -0.66 -9.60
N MET A 50 -0.18 -1.92 -9.41
CA MET A 50 0.54 -2.84 -8.54
C MET A 50 1.95 -3.12 -9.01
N GLY A 51 2.17 -3.26 -10.32
CA GLY A 51 3.49 -3.56 -10.87
C GLY A 51 4.54 -2.50 -10.47
N PHE A 52 4.17 -1.22 -10.54
CA PHE A 52 5.07 -0.13 -10.17
C PHE A 52 5.39 -0.11 -8.67
N VAL A 53 4.39 -0.32 -7.81
CA VAL A 53 4.59 -0.37 -6.36
C VAL A 53 5.42 -1.59 -5.98
N HIS A 54 5.12 -2.75 -6.57
CA HIS A 54 5.85 -3.99 -6.36
C HIS A 54 7.32 -3.85 -6.71
N GLU A 55 7.64 -3.39 -7.92
CA GLU A 55 9.03 -3.22 -8.35
C GLU A 55 9.79 -2.23 -7.46
N ARG A 56 9.12 -1.18 -6.98
CA ARG A 56 9.73 -0.22 -6.07
C ARG A 56 10.00 -0.83 -4.69
N VAL A 57 9.02 -1.50 -4.11
CA VAL A 57 9.10 -2.06 -2.75
C VAL A 57 10.09 -3.22 -2.68
N LYS A 58 10.19 -4.00 -3.77
CA LYS A 58 11.15 -5.10 -3.92
C LYS A 58 12.60 -4.66 -3.78
N GLN A 59 12.94 -3.41 -4.13
CA GLN A 59 14.29 -2.86 -3.95
C GLN A 59 14.70 -2.78 -2.46
N PHE A 60 13.74 -2.77 -1.54
CA PHE A 60 13.98 -2.80 -0.10
C PHE A 60 13.95 -4.22 0.48
N GLY A 61 13.84 -5.25 -0.35
CA GLY A 61 13.79 -6.66 0.09
C GLY A 61 12.48 -7.05 0.79
N VAL A 62 11.40 -6.35 0.46
CA VAL A 62 10.05 -6.58 0.99
C VAL A 62 9.22 -7.33 -0.06
N ASP A 63 8.53 -8.38 0.38
CA ASP A 63 7.52 -9.09 -0.39
C ASP A 63 6.19 -8.36 -0.29
N LEU A 64 5.54 -8.10 -1.44
CA LEU A 64 4.33 -7.28 -1.52
C LEU A 64 3.14 -8.14 -1.94
N GLU A 65 2.24 -8.40 -0.99
CA GLU A 65 0.98 -9.12 -1.22
C GLU A 65 -0.12 -8.13 -1.66
N ASN A 66 -0.97 -8.52 -2.61
CA ASN A 66 -2.17 -7.76 -2.96
C ASN A 66 -3.37 -8.23 -2.14
N ILE A 67 -4.07 -7.30 -1.49
CA ILE A 67 -5.29 -7.61 -0.74
C ILE A 67 -6.40 -8.19 -1.62
N ASP A 68 -6.48 -7.85 -2.92
CA ASP A 68 -7.50 -8.42 -3.80
C ASP A 68 -7.31 -9.92 -4.08
N ALA A 69 -6.09 -10.42 -3.87
CA ALA A 69 -5.77 -11.84 -4.00
C ALA A 69 -5.97 -12.62 -2.69
N ALA A 70 -6.30 -11.94 -1.58
CA ALA A 70 -6.50 -12.57 -0.30
C ALA A 70 -7.84 -13.30 -0.23
N VAL A 71 -7.83 -14.52 0.31
CA VAL A 71 -9.06 -15.27 0.63
C VAL A 71 -9.81 -14.60 1.78
N ASP A 72 -9.07 -14.14 2.78
CA ASP A 72 -9.57 -13.35 3.91
C ASP A 72 -8.76 -12.07 4.02
N ALA A 73 -9.39 -10.94 3.69
CA ALA A 73 -8.75 -9.63 3.71
C ALA A 73 -8.41 -9.15 5.13
N VAL A 74 -9.21 -9.54 6.14
CA VAL A 74 -8.95 -9.20 7.54
C VAL A 74 -7.74 -9.98 8.06
N GLU A 75 -7.65 -11.27 7.73
CA GLU A 75 -6.47 -12.08 8.05
C GLU A 75 -5.21 -11.53 7.37
N ALA A 76 -5.30 -11.17 6.09
CA ALA A 76 -4.19 -10.57 5.36
C ALA A 76 -3.71 -9.27 6.03
N VAL A 77 -4.66 -8.39 6.40
CA VAL A 77 -4.36 -7.18 7.18
C VAL A 77 -3.66 -7.53 8.48
N ASN A 78 -4.08 -8.55 9.23
CA ASN A 78 -3.48 -8.91 10.51
C ASN A 78 -2.08 -9.53 10.38
N ARG A 79 -1.82 -10.30 9.31
CA ARG A 79 -0.55 -11.01 9.10
C ARG A 79 0.57 -10.14 8.54
N ALA A 80 0.23 -9.05 7.83
CA ALA A 80 1.20 -8.17 7.21
C ALA A 80 2.17 -7.58 8.25
N ASP A 81 3.39 -7.25 7.87
CA ASP A 81 4.32 -6.50 8.73
C ASP A 81 4.13 -4.98 8.51
N ALA A 82 3.75 -4.58 7.28
CA ALA A 82 3.40 -3.21 6.91
C ALA A 82 2.20 -3.16 5.95
N ILE A 83 1.52 -2.01 5.88
CA ILE A 83 0.39 -1.78 4.96
C ILE A 83 0.71 -0.57 4.09
N LEU A 84 0.58 -0.75 2.77
CA LEU A 84 0.70 0.31 1.79
C LEU A 84 -0.68 0.59 1.19
N VAL A 85 -1.10 1.84 1.22
CA VAL A 85 -2.39 2.26 0.66
C VAL A 85 -2.13 3.12 -0.58
N SER A 86 -2.73 2.76 -1.70
CA SER A 86 -2.59 3.51 -2.94
C SER A 86 -3.20 4.91 -2.84
N GLY A 87 -2.61 5.89 -3.53
CA GLY A 87 -3.29 7.16 -3.83
C GLY A 87 -4.33 7.01 -4.95
N GLY A 88 -5.29 7.94 -5.01
CA GLY A 88 -6.36 7.92 -6.01
C GLY A 88 -7.65 8.57 -5.50
N ASN A 89 -8.79 7.93 -5.74
CA ASN A 89 -10.09 8.40 -5.27
C ASN A 89 -10.36 7.95 -3.82
N THR A 90 -10.34 8.90 -2.89
CA THR A 90 -10.56 8.62 -1.45
C THR A 90 -11.95 8.06 -1.14
N PHE A 91 -12.98 8.41 -1.92
CA PHE A 91 -14.32 7.86 -1.69
C PHE A 91 -14.39 6.38 -2.06
N CYS A 92 -13.72 5.97 -3.14
CA CYS A 92 -13.63 4.56 -3.52
C CYS A 92 -12.82 3.77 -2.48
N LEU A 93 -11.66 4.30 -2.09
CA LEU A 93 -10.84 3.73 -1.03
C LEU A 93 -11.67 3.48 0.24
N LEU A 94 -12.34 4.53 0.73
CA LEU A 94 -13.07 4.44 1.98
C LEU A 94 -14.28 3.51 1.87
N LYS A 95 -14.98 3.53 0.73
CA LYS A 95 -16.10 2.62 0.46
C LYS A 95 -15.66 1.16 0.53
N GLU A 96 -14.60 0.77 -0.19
CA GLU A 96 -14.14 -0.62 -0.21
C GLU A 96 -13.58 -1.06 1.15
N LEU A 97 -12.91 -0.17 1.89
CA LEU A 97 -12.48 -0.45 3.26
C LEU A 97 -13.66 -0.72 4.19
N TYR A 98 -14.76 0.01 4.06
CA TYR A 98 -15.98 -0.24 4.84
C TYR A 98 -16.68 -1.52 4.41
N ASP A 99 -16.86 -1.75 3.11
CA ASP A 99 -17.50 -2.95 2.58
C ASP A 99 -16.75 -4.23 3.02
N GLY A 100 -15.42 -4.16 3.12
CA GLY A 100 -14.55 -5.25 3.59
C GLY A 100 -14.36 -5.32 5.11
N ASN A 101 -14.99 -4.44 5.91
CA ASN A 101 -14.77 -4.33 7.36
C ASN A 101 -13.29 -4.15 7.76
N LEU A 102 -12.50 -3.44 6.95
CA LEU A 102 -11.05 -3.33 7.11
C LEU A 102 -10.60 -2.11 7.92
N VAL A 103 -11.48 -1.13 8.14
CA VAL A 103 -11.13 0.11 8.88
C VAL A 103 -10.60 -0.21 10.29
N GLU A 104 -11.32 -1.03 11.05
CA GLU A 104 -10.93 -1.38 12.42
C GLU A 104 -9.72 -2.33 12.49
N PRO A 105 -9.61 -3.40 11.67
CA PRO A 105 -8.40 -4.20 11.57
C PRO A 105 -7.15 -3.37 11.25
N ILE A 106 -7.23 -2.40 10.33
CA ILE A 106 -6.10 -1.52 10.00
C ILE A 106 -5.77 -0.59 11.18
N ARG A 107 -6.78 -0.03 11.84
CA ARG A 107 -6.60 0.90 12.97
C ARG A 107 -5.94 0.26 14.18
N ASN A 108 -6.22 -1.03 14.44
CA ASN A 108 -5.79 -1.72 15.66
C ASN A 108 -4.37 -2.33 15.60
N ARG A 109 -3.62 -2.06 14.53
CA ARG A 109 -2.22 -2.44 14.36
C ARG A 109 -1.25 -1.39 14.91
#